data_AF-A0A932RG31-F1
#
_entry.id   AF-A0A932RG31-F1
#
_cell.length_a   1.000
_cell.length_b   1.000
_cell.length_c   1.000
_cell.angle_alpha   90.00
_cell.angle_beta   90.00
_cell.angle_gamma   90.00
#
_symmetry.space_group_name_H-M   'P 1'
#
loop_
_entity.id
_entity.type
_entity.pdbx_description
1 polymer ?
#
loop_
_entity_poly.entity_id
_entity_poly.type
_entity_poly.pdbx_seq_one_letter_code
_entity_poly.pdbx_strand_id
1 'polypeptide(L)'
;MRIRGVPQTQATIQFGSIVVVTGFVGTFAGGWLGDYGLRYTKQSYLWISGLATLAAAPLVWVVFVARSPLLYFSAMVVAEILIFASTGPINSALINLVEPGKRAAAVAACNFSIHLFGDVPSPPLIGAISDKLSLEKGVLLVPIAILVGGSVWIYTALRLGGHTEWRLTRRVFRALFNLVLRIFFRRIAVTGSERVPQTGPTIIVLNHPNGLIDPLFILCLAPRPVSFLAKAPLFRMPIIGHLVRAFDSLPVYRQMDEPAQGSRNLDTFALARDLLARGGSLALFPEGVSHSDPRLRPLKTGAARIALGVAAAHDAPSDSPTFSLPRSAKAEPDTAPPISRPLQIIPAGLYYTAKGTFRSAALLGFGEPITVVPSPLGPDGEPLREPVEELTGRIERGLAEVTLQAEHVETLSFIARAERIFSAVSDASAQPHALIGEFELRRRFLRGYAHLRAQAPERLAALEAKIDRYEADLEHAGLNPRATAPEAFRWPVVIRYVAKNLFLFAVLMPPAVLGWLIHYPAYRMSGFFFRSFVKGRG
;
A
#
# COMPACT_ATOMS: atom_id res chain seq x y z
N MET A 1 33.96 28.72 -3.87
CA MET A 1 34.71 29.28 -2.71
C MET A 1 35.23 30.71 -2.92
N ARG A 2 35.63 31.15 -4.13
CA ARG A 2 35.98 32.59 -4.40
C ARG A 2 34.88 33.60 -4.03
N ILE A 3 33.61 33.22 -4.21
CA ILE A 3 32.43 34.04 -3.88
C ILE A 3 32.21 34.20 -2.35
N ARG A 4 32.97 33.49 -1.50
CA ARG A 4 32.68 33.35 -0.06
C ARG A 4 33.82 33.76 0.88
N GLY A 5 34.84 34.47 0.39
CA GLY A 5 35.89 35.08 1.24
C GLY A 5 36.87 34.12 1.91
N VAL A 6 36.85 32.82 1.59
CA VAL A 6 37.82 31.83 2.12
C VAL A 6 39.11 31.90 1.31
N PRO A 7 40.30 31.98 1.95
CA PRO A 7 41.59 31.90 1.26
C PRO A 7 41.67 30.66 0.36
N GLN A 8 42.14 30.83 -0.88
CA GLN A 8 42.13 29.78 -1.89
C GLN A 8 42.88 28.51 -1.44
N THR A 9 43.98 28.67 -0.70
CA THR A 9 44.77 27.56 -0.15
C THR A 9 44.01 26.76 0.89
N GLN A 10 43.33 27.42 1.83
CA GLN A 10 42.53 26.78 2.86
C GLN A 10 41.31 26.05 2.27
N ALA A 11 40.66 26.68 1.29
CA ALA A 11 39.57 26.10 0.52
C ALA A 11 39.97 24.79 -0.17
N THR A 12 41.12 24.78 -0.87
CA THR A 12 41.61 23.59 -1.57
C THR A 12 41.94 22.44 -0.62
N ILE A 13 42.62 22.72 0.50
CA ILE A 13 43.01 21.68 1.47
C ILE A 13 41.77 21.09 2.15
N GLN A 14 40.81 21.92 2.56
CA GLN A 14 39.57 21.46 3.20
C GLN A 14 38.74 20.62 2.25
N PHE A 15 38.55 21.09 1.01
CA PHE A 15 37.81 20.33 0.00
C PHE A 15 38.48 18.99 -0.31
N GLY A 16 39.80 18.98 -0.54
CA GLY A 16 40.54 17.75 -0.81
C GLY A 16 40.45 16.73 0.34
N SER A 17 40.53 17.20 1.59
CA SER A 17 40.39 16.33 2.77
C SER A 17 39.00 15.71 2.86
N ILE A 18 37.96 16.51 2.60
CA ILE A 18 36.58 16.04 2.59
C ILE A 18 36.40 14.96 1.51
N VAL A 19 36.82 15.22 0.27
CA VAL A 19 36.72 14.28 -0.85
C VAL A 19 37.40 12.93 -0.57
N VAL A 20 38.58 12.93 0.05
CA VAL A 20 39.28 11.68 0.38
C VAL A 20 38.49 10.85 1.39
N VAL A 21 37.99 11.49 2.45
CA VAL A 21 37.22 10.80 3.51
C VAL A 21 35.88 10.30 2.99
N THR A 22 35.12 11.17 2.30
CA THR A 22 33.81 10.82 1.73
C THR A 22 33.95 9.78 0.62
N GLY A 23 35.03 9.84 -0.18
CA GLY A 23 35.37 8.86 -1.20
C GLY A 23 35.58 7.46 -0.63
N PHE A 24 36.38 7.34 0.42
CA PHE A 24 36.62 6.06 1.08
C PHE A 24 35.34 5.50 1.72
N VAL A 25 34.64 6.32 2.52
CA VAL A 25 33.42 5.92 3.23
C VAL A 25 32.31 5.54 2.26
N GLY A 26 32.06 6.38 1.26
CA GLY A 26 31.03 6.16 0.25
C GLY A 26 31.28 4.87 -0.53
N THR A 27 32.48 4.70 -1.09
CA THR A 27 32.82 3.52 -1.91
C THR A 27 32.65 2.22 -1.12
N PHE A 28 33.14 2.16 0.12
CA PHE A 28 33.04 0.97 0.96
C PHE A 28 31.59 0.70 1.38
N ALA A 29 30.87 1.71 1.85
CA ALA A 29 29.47 1.58 2.26
C ALA A 29 28.59 1.14 1.08
N GLY A 30 28.81 1.72 -0.10
CA GLY A 30 28.15 1.34 -1.33
C GLY A 30 28.36 -0.14 -1.68
N GLY A 31 29.62 -0.58 -1.71
CA GLY A 31 29.96 -1.98 -2.00
C GLY A 31 29.32 -2.95 -1.02
N TRP A 32 29.43 -2.66 0.28
CA TRP A 32 28.83 -3.47 1.34
C TRP A 32 27.30 -3.53 1.23
N LEU A 33 26.63 -2.41 0.98
CA LEU A 33 25.17 -2.37 0.76
C LEU A 33 24.78 -3.14 -0.49
N GLY A 34 25.58 -3.05 -1.56
CA GLY A 34 25.43 -3.81 -2.79
C GLY A 34 25.46 -5.32 -2.54
N ASP A 35 26.49 -5.80 -1.85
CA ASP A 35 26.67 -7.21 -1.49
C ASP A 35 25.56 -7.71 -0.55
N TYR A 36 25.21 -6.91 0.45
CA TYR A 36 24.11 -7.21 1.36
C TYR A 36 22.77 -7.35 0.61
N GLY A 37 22.52 -6.47 -0.36
CA GLY A 37 21.30 -6.46 -1.17
C GLY A 37 21.19 -7.64 -2.14
N LEU A 38 22.29 -8.32 -2.50
CA LEU A 38 22.27 -9.52 -3.34
C LEU A 38 21.43 -10.66 -2.75
N ARG A 39 21.24 -10.67 -1.43
CA ARG A 39 20.34 -11.61 -0.73
C ARG A 39 18.87 -11.43 -1.13
N TYR A 40 18.50 -10.28 -1.68
CA TYR A 40 17.13 -9.91 -2.00
C TYR A 40 16.89 -9.73 -3.49
N THR A 41 17.88 -9.25 -4.25
CA THR A 41 17.77 -9.04 -5.71
C THR A 41 19.12 -9.25 -6.40
N LYS A 42 19.10 -9.87 -7.58
CA LYS A 42 20.33 -10.07 -8.39
C LYS A 42 20.86 -8.75 -8.95
N GLN A 43 19.99 -7.74 -9.05
CA GLN A 43 20.27 -6.42 -9.60
C GLN A 43 20.71 -5.43 -8.50
N SER A 44 21.06 -5.93 -7.30
CA SER A 44 21.38 -5.11 -6.12
C SER A 44 22.38 -3.99 -6.40
N TYR A 45 23.46 -4.30 -7.13
CA TYR A 45 24.47 -3.29 -7.47
C TYR A 45 23.90 -2.12 -8.27
N LEU A 46 23.01 -2.39 -9.24
CA LEU A 46 22.36 -1.36 -10.06
C LEU A 46 21.39 -0.53 -9.22
N TRP A 47 20.64 -1.16 -8.31
CA TRP A 47 19.71 -0.48 -7.41
C TRP A 47 20.44 0.48 -6.45
N ILE A 48 21.52 0.03 -5.81
CA ILE A 48 22.30 0.87 -4.90
C ILE A 48 22.95 2.03 -5.65
N SER A 49 23.57 1.78 -6.81
CA SER A 49 24.14 2.83 -7.65
C SER A 49 23.09 3.85 -8.09
N GLY A 50 21.92 3.40 -8.55
CA GLY A 50 20.84 4.28 -9.01
C GLY A 50 20.23 5.11 -7.88
N LEU A 51 19.87 4.49 -6.76
CA LEU A 51 19.22 5.17 -5.64
C LEU A 51 20.16 6.18 -4.95
N ALA A 52 21.43 5.81 -4.73
CA ALA A 52 22.40 6.71 -4.14
C ALA A 52 22.67 7.92 -5.04
N THR A 53 22.84 7.68 -6.36
CA THR A 53 23.03 8.76 -7.34
C THR A 53 21.82 9.69 -7.41
N LEU A 54 20.60 9.16 -7.47
CA LEU A 54 19.38 9.98 -7.47
C LEU A 54 19.22 10.80 -6.19
N ALA A 55 19.53 10.22 -5.04
CA ALA A 55 19.47 10.91 -3.75
C ALA A 55 20.53 12.01 -3.63
N ALA A 56 21.67 11.89 -4.33
CA ALA A 56 22.71 12.92 -4.34
C ALA A 56 22.29 14.19 -5.10
N ALA A 57 21.49 14.08 -6.16
CA ALA A 57 21.10 15.22 -6.99
C ALA A 57 20.48 16.41 -6.24
N PRO A 58 19.45 16.25 -5.37
CA PRO A 58 18.91 17.38 -4.61
C PRO A 58 19.92 17.96 -3.62
N LEU A 59 20.85 17.16 -3.09
CA LEU A 59 21.90 17.65 -2.19
C LEU A 59 22.94 18.46 -2.95
N VAL A 60 23.35 18.02 -4.14
CA VAL A 60 24.24 18.78 -5.03
C VAL A 60 23.59 20.10 -5.45
N TRP A 61 22.28 20.11 -5.72
CA TRP A 61 21.54 21.36 -5.93
C TRP A 61 21.65 22.30 -4.72
N VAL A 62 21.45 21.77 -3.51
CA VAL A 62 21.61 22.53 -2.26
C VAL A 62 23.04 23.06 -2.12
N VAL A 63 24.07 22.28 -2.47
CA VAL A 63 25.47 22.74 -2.44
C VAL A 63 25.67 24.00 -3.29
N PHE A 64 25.06 24.08 -4.47
CA PHE A 64 25.22 25.25 -5.34
C PHE A 64 24.39 26.47 -4.91
N VAL A 65 23.20 26.26 -4.33
CA VAL A 65 22.28 27.36 -3.96
C VAL A 65 22.44 27.82 -2.50
N ALA A 66 22.95 26.97 -1.60
CA ALA A 66 23.02 27.25 -0.17
C ALA A 66 23.95 28.43 0.14
N ARG A 67 23.39 29.49 0.74
CA ARG A 67 24.15 30.66 1.21
C ARG A 67 24.79 30.44 2.59
N SER A 68 24.25 29.52 3.40
CA SER A 68 24.77 29.17 4.72
C SER A 68 26.00 28.23 4.60
N PRO A 69 27.15 28.55 5.22
CA PRO A 69 28.32 27.68 5.22
C PRO A 69 28.05 26.29 5.80
N LEU A 70 27.30 26.20 6.90
CA LEU A 70 26.98 24.93 7.54
C LEU A 70 26.14 24.04 6.62
N LEU A 71 25.13 24.61 5.95
CA LEU A 71 24.29 23.89 5.00
C LEU A 71 25.09 23.44 3.76
N TYR A 72 26.00 24.30 3.29
CA TYR A 72 26.89 23.97 2.18
C TYR A 72 27.78 22.77 2.50
N PHE A 73 28.53 22.81 3.60
CA PHE A 73 29.47 21.75 3.95
C PHE A 73 28.76 20.43 4.30
N SER A 74 27.64 20.50 5.03
CA SER A 74 26.86 19.31 5.36
C SER A 74 26.25 18.66 4.11
N ALA A 75 25.61 19.45 3.23
CA ALA A 75 25.06 18.92 1.97
C ALA A 75 26.16 18.36 1.06
N MET A 76 27.33 19.00 1.02
CA MET A 76 28.48 18.53 0.23
C MET A 76 29.00 17.18 0.71
N VAL A 77 29.22 17.03 2.02
CA VAL A 77 29.68 15.75 2.60
C VAL A 77 28.70 14.62 2.30
N VAL A 78 27.41 14.84 2.49
CA VAL A 78 26.39 13.80 2.23
C VAL A 78 26.25 13.51 0.73
N ALA A 79 26.27 14.55 -0.11
CA ALA A 79 26.23 14.38 -1.56
C ALA A 79 27.42 13.56 -2.08
N GLU A 80 28.63 13.87 -1.61
CA GLU A 80 29.84 13.13 -2.00
C GLU A 80 29.79 11.67 -1.56
N ILE A 81 29.40 11.38 -0.31
CA ILE A 81 29.23 10.00 0.16
C ILE A 81 28.26 9.24 -0.75
N LEU A 82 27.14 9.84 -1.14
CA LEU A 82 26.14 9.21 -1.99
C LEU A 82 26.62 9.02 -3.45
N ILE A 83 27.37 9.98 -4.00
CA ILE A 83 27.98 9.84 -5.33
C ILE A 83 28.99 8.68 -5.31
N PHE A 84 29.90 8.66 -4.33
CA PHE A 84 30.90 7.60 -4.18
C PHE A 84 30.30 6.23 -3.78
N ALA A 85 29.13 6.20 -3.16
CA ALA A 85 28.42 4.96 -2.88
C ALA A 85 28.00 4.19 -4.14
N SER A 86 28.00 4.82 -5.31
CA SER A 86 27.81 4.11 -6.58
C SER A 86 29.07 3.38 -7.07
N THR A 87 30.27 3.84 -6.67
CA THR A 87 31.56 3.37 -7.20
C THR A 87 31.84 1.92 -6.82
N GLY A 88 31.64 1.55 -5.55
CA GLY A 88 31.84 0.18 -5.08
C GLY A 88 30.99 -0.85 -5.85
N PRO A 89 29.66 -0.69 -5.90
CA PRO A 89 28.77 -1.57 -6.66
C PRO A 89 29.07 -1.63 -8.15
N ILE A 90 29.42 -0.51 -8.80
CA ILE A 90 29.76 -0.48 -10.23
C ILE A 90 31.02 -1.31 -10.48
N ASN A 91 32.06 -1.13 -9.67
CA ASN A 91 33.30 -1.89 -9.78
C ASN A 91 33.09 -3.38 -9.50
N SER A 92 32.30 -3.73 -8.48
CA SER A 92 31.92 -5.12 -8.20
C SER A 92 31.14 -5.73 -9.36
N ALA A 93 30.16 -5.00 -9.93
CA ALA A 93 29.41 -5.46 -11.09
C ALA A 93 30.32 -5.68 -12.31
N LEU A 94 31.20 -4.74 -12.62
CA LEU A 94 32.16 -4.83 -13.73
C LEU A 94 33.07 -6.07 -13.60
N ILE A 95 33.66 -6.27 -12.42
CA ILE A 95 34.58 -7.37 -12.13
C ILE A 95 33.87 -8.74 -12.19
N ASN A 96 32.59 -8.78 -11.82
CA ASN A 96 31.77 -9.99 -11.86
C ASN A 96 31.28 -10.33 -13.28
N LEU A 97 31.30 -9.37 -14.21
CA LEU A 97 30.91 -9.57 -15.61
C LEU A 97 32.07 -10.02 -16.51
N VAL A 98 33.31 -9.93 -16.04
CA VAL A 98 34.50 -10.22 -16.84
C VAL A 98 35.35 -11.33 -16.22
N GLU A 99 35.93 -12.15 -17.07
CA GLU A 99 36.84 -13.23 -16.67
C GLU A 99 38.05 -12.68 -15.88
N PRO A 100 38.61 -13.43 -14.91
CA PRO A 100 39.70 -12.96 -14.06
C PRO A 100 40.89 -12.34 -14.80
N GLY A 101 41.32 -12.95 -15.91
CA GLY A 101 42.44 -12.45 -16.73
C GLY A 101 42.16 -11.15 -17.49
N LYS A 102 40.90 -10.72 -17.60
CA LYS A 102 40.46 -9.52 -18.34
C LYS A 102 40.04 -8.36 -17.42
N ARG A 103 40.04 -8.56 -16.10
CA ARG A 103 39.57 -7.56 -15.10
C ARG A 103 40.34 -6.25 -15.18
N ALA A 104 41.66 -6.30 -15.30
CA ALA A 104 42.49 -5.09 -15.40
C ALA A 104 42.15 -4.27 -16.66
N ALA A 105 41.96 -4.93 -17.80
CA ALA A 105 41.56 -4.28 -19.05
C ALA A 105 40.14 -3.69 -18.95
N ALA A 106 39.21 -4.39 -18.31
CA ALA A 106 37.84 -3.90 -18.09
C ALA A 106 37.81 -2.65 -17.19
N VAL A 107 38.58 -2.65 -16.10
CA VAL A 107 38.73 -1.47 -15.23
C VAL A 107 39.40 -0.32 -15.98
N ALA A 108 40.44 -0.59 -16.77
CA ALA A 108 41.09 0.43 -17.60
C ALA A 108 40.12 1.04 -18.63
N ALA A 109 39.32 0.22 -19.32
CA ALA A 109 38.31 0.67 -20.26
C ALA A 109 37.20 1.49 -19.57
N CYS A 110 36.80 1.09 -18.35
CA CYS A 110 35.84 1.84 -17.55
C CYS A 110 36.39 3.22 -17.16
N ASN A 111 37.61 3.29 -16.63
CA ASN A 111 38.26 4.54 -16.27
C ASN A 111 38.45 5.45 -17.50
N PHE A 112 38.90 4.88 -18.62
CA PHE A 112 39.00 5.60 -19.88
C PHE A 112 37.66 6.19 -20.32
N SER A 113 36.57 5.41 -20.23
CA SER A 113 35.22 5.87 -20.58
C SER A 113 34.75 7.01 -19.67
N ILE A 114 35.03 6.95 -18.37
CA ILE A 114 34.70 8.01 -17.42
C ILE A 114 35.38 9.32 -17.81
N HIS A 115 36.66 9.28 -18.19
CA HIS A 115 37.35 10.49 -18.64
C HIS A 115 36.84 10.98 -19.99
N LEU A 116 36.67 10.08 -20.97
CA LEU A 116 36.23 10.41 -22.33
C LEU A 116 34.86 11.09 -22.35
N PHE A 117 33.91 10.59 -21.55
CA PHE A 117 32.53 11.08 -21.54
C PHE A 117 32.20 12.02 -20.37
N GLY A 118 33.02 12.05 -19.32
CA GLY A 118 32.80 12.84 -18.10
C GLY A 118 33.77 14.00 -17.97
N ASP A 119 35.00 13.71 -17.53
CA ASP A 119 35.94 14.75 -17.05
C ASP A 119 36.51 15.63 -18.17
N VAL A 120 36.68 15.09 -19.38
CA VAL A 120 37.23 15.85 -20.52
C VAL A 120 36.20 16.83 -21.10
N PRO A 121 34.95 16.44 -21.43
CA PRO A 121 33.98 17.35 -22.02
C PRO A 121 33.31 18.29 -21.01
N SER A 122 33.30 17.98 -19.71
CA SER A 122 32.52 18.76 -18.74
C SER A 122 33.04 20.18 -18.47
N PRO A 123 34.36 20.46 -18.29
CA PRO A 123 34.83 21.84 -18.11
C PRO A 123 34.54 22.79 -19.28
N PRO A 124 34.81 22.43 -20.56
CA PRO A 124 34.50 23.33 -21.67
C PRO A 124 32.98 23.51 -21.85
N LEU A 125 32.17 22.49 -21.57
CA LEU A 125 30.71 22.59 -21.64
C LEU A 125 30.16 23.55 -20.56
N ILE A 126 30.62 23.40 -19.32
CA ILE A 126 30.23 24.30 -18.23
C ILE A 126 30.71 25.73 -18.52
N GLY A 127 31.91 25.90 -19.08
CA GLY A 127 32.43 27.19 -19.52
C GLY A 127 31.53 27.85 -20.56
N ALA A 128 31.23 27.15 -21.66
CA ALA A 128 30.38 27.67 -22.74
C ALA A 128 28.96 28.07 -22.28
N ILE A 129 28.40 27.37 -21.29
CA ILE A 129 27.10 27.70 -20.70
C ILE A 129 27.22 28.88 -19.72
N SER A 130 28.28 28.89 -18.93
CA SER A 130 28.60 29.98 -17.99
C SER A 130 28.75 31.31 -18.72
N ASP A 131 29.40 31.32 -19.88
CA ASP A 131 29.61 32.53 -20.70
C ASP A 131 28.30 33.14 -21.21
N LYS A 132 27.24 32.33 -21.38
CA LYS A 132 25.94 32.77 -21.92
C LYS A 132 24.91 33.15 -20.85
N LEU A 133 24.98 32.56 -19.66
CA LEU A 133 23.92 32.67 -18.64
C LEU A 133 24.43 33.21 -17.30
N SER A 134 25.42 32.53 -16.72
CA SER A 134 26.24 32.86 -15.55
C SER A 134 26.89 31.58 -15.02
N LEU A 135 27.99 31.71 -14.26
CA LEU A 135 28.62 30.56 -13.61
C LEU A 135 27.66 29.83 -12.65
N GLU A 136 26.82 30.58 -11.93
CA GLU A 136 25.81 30.02 -11.02
C GLU A 136 24.80 29.14 -11.77
N LYS A 137 24.35 29.57 -12.96
CA LYS A 137 23.45 28.78 -13.79
C LYS A 137 24.16 27.61 -14.48
N GLY A 138 25.42 27.79 -14.87
CA GLY A 138 26.23 26.75 -15.51
C GLY A 138 26.46 25.53 -14.61
N VAL A 139 26.76 25.73 -13.33
CA VAL A 139 26.98 24.61 -12.39
C VAL A 139 25.70 23.85 -12.01
N LEU A 140 24.51 24.44 -12.20
CA LEU A 140 23.23 23.75 -11.98
C LEU A 140 22.93 22.67 -13.02
N LEU A 141 23.74 22.53 -14.07
CA LEU A 141 23.69 21.38 -14.98
C LEU A 141 24.13 20.08 -14.28
N VAL A 142 25.02 20.17 -13.29
CA VAL A 142 25.58 19.00 -12.58
C VAL A 142 24.48 18.15 -11.89
N PRO A 143 23.58 18.70 -11.06
CA PRO A 143 22.52 17.90 -10.46
C PRO A 143 21.55 17.29 -11.50
N ILE A 144 21.34 17.95 -12.64
CA ILE A 144 20.54 17.39 -13.75
C ILE A 144 21.24 16.18 -14.36
N ALA A 145 22.55 16.27 -14.64
CA ALA A 145 23.33 15.15 -15.14
C ALA A 145 23.33 13.96 -14.16
N ILE A 146 23.41 14.23 -12.85
CA ILE A 146 23.29 13.22 -11.79
C ILE A 146 21.90 12.56 -11.81
N LEU A 147 20.81 13.32 -11.95
CA LEU A 147 19.46 12.76 -12.07
C LEU A 147 19.33 11.85 -13.29
N VAL A 148 19.87 12.26 -14.43
CA VAL A 148 19.87 11.45 -15.66
C VAL A 148 20.65 10.15 -15.45
N GLY A 149 21.88 10.23 -14.90
CA GLY A 149 22.70 9.06 -14.61
C GLY A 149 22.03 8.09 -13.64
N GLY A 150 21.48 8.59 -12.53
CA GLY A 150 20.73 7.77 -11.57
C GLY A 150 19.49 7.12 -12.19
N SER A 151 18.77 7.84 -13.05
CA SER A 151 17.59 7.33 -13.76
C SER A 151 17.93 6.19 -14.72
N VAL A 152 19.07 6.29 -15.43
CA VAL A 152 19.56 5.23 -16.32
C VAL A 152 19.87 3.95 -15.53
N TRP A 153 20.50 4.07 -14.36
CA TRP A 153 20.76 2.92 -13.48
C TRP A 153 19.47 2.24 -13.01
N ILE A 154 18.50 3.02 -12.54
CA ILE A 154 17.20 2.50 -12.10
C ILE A 154 16.43 1.84 -13.25
N TYR A 155 16.41 2.48 -14.42
CA TYR A 155 15.78 1.92 -15.61
C TYR A 155 16.39 0.57 -15.99
N THR A 156 17.72 0.48 -15.95
CA THR A 156 18.45 -0.74 -16.27
C THR A 156 18.16 -1.86 -15.26
N ALA A 157 18.12 -1.52 -13.96
CA ALA A 157 17.73 -2.46 -12.91
C ALA A 157 16.33 -3.03 -13.17
N LEU A 158 15.35 -2.16 -13.44
CA LEU A 158 13.96 -2.56 -13.74
C LEU A 158 13.81 -3.42 -15.01
N ARG A 159 14.63 -3.17 -16.04
CA ARG A 159 14.61 -3.91 -17.32
C ARG A 159 15.18 -5.31 -17.21
N LEU A 160 16.21 -5.48 -16.38
CA LEU A 160 16.94 -6.75 -16.24
C LEU A 160 16.33 -7.67 -15.17
N GLY A 161 15.24 -7.26 -14.54
CA GLY A 161 14.53 -7.99 -13.50
C GLY A 161 13.75 -9.22 -13.94
N GLY A 162 13.91 -10.34 -13.23
CA GLY A 162 13.09 -11.56 -13.37
C GLY A 162 12.02 -11.71 -12.27
N HIS A 163 11.33 -12.86 -12.19
CA HIS A 163 10.26 -13.17 -11.20
C HIS A 163 10.62 -12.89 -9.71
N THR A 164 11.90 -12.83 -9.37
CA THR A 164 12.38 -12.50 -8.01
C THR A 164 12.21 -11.01 -7.68
N GLU A 165 12.30 -10.12 -8.66
CA GLU A 165 12.10 -8.69 -8.45
C GLU A 165 10.67 -8.36 -8.05
N TRP A 166 9.68 -9.01 -8.67
CA TRP A 166 8.28 -8.83 -8.29
C TRP A 166 8.01 -9.21 -6.84
N ARG A 167 8.74 -10.19 -6.28
CA ARG A 167 8.63 -10.53 -4.85
C ARG A 167 9.16 -9.42 -3.94
N LEU A 168 10.29 -8.80 -4.29
CA LEU A 168 10.85 -7.67 -3.54
C LEU A 168 9.95 -6.43 -3.67
N THR A 169 9.55 -6.09 -4.89
CA THR A 169 8.62 -4.98 -5.18
C THR A 169 7.30 -5.17 -4.44
N ARG A 170 6.74 -6.38 -4.43
CA ARG A 170 5.54 -6.71 -3.66
C ARG A 170 5.76 -6.55 -2.15
N ARG A 171 6.91 -6.98 -1.61
CA ARG A 171 7.24 -6.78 -0.19
C ARG A 171 7.36 -5.30 0.16
N VAL A 172 8.01 -4.50 -0.67
CA VAL A 172 8.16 -3.04 -0.48
C VAL A 172 6.80 -2.36 -0.55
N PHE A 173 5.99 -2.62 -1.57
CA PHE A 173 4.64 -2.06 -1.66
C PHE A 173 3.74 -2.51 -0.52
N ARG A 174 3.80 -3.80 -0.12
CA ARG A 174 3.05 -4.30 1.05
C ARG A 174 3.50 -3.62 2.34
N ALA A 175 4.80 -3.37 2.53
CA ALA A 175 5.30 -2.65 3.69
C ALA A 175 4.84 -1.18 3.69
N LEU A 176 4.93 -0.51 2.53
CA LEU A 176 4.43 0.85 2.34
C LEU A 176 2.92 0.96 2.60
N PHE A 177 2.12 0.06 2.03
CA PHE A 177 0.68 0.04 2.24
C PHE A 177 0.29 -0.30 3.68
N ASN A 178 1.02 -1.21 4.34
CA ASN A 178 0.86 -1.41 5.78
C ASN A 178 1.17 -0.15 6.60
N LEU A 179 2.21 0.60 6.23
CA LEU A 179 2.52 1.87 6.87
C LEU A 179 1.39 2.88 6.66
N VAL A 180 0.90 3.02 5.42
CA VAL A 180 -0.24 3.90 5.08
C VAL A 180 -1.47 3.52 5.92
N LEU A 181 -1.84 2.24 5.97
CA LEU A 181 -2.96 1.75 6.78
C LEU A 181 -2.76 2.09 8.27
N ARG A 182 -1.56 1.94 8.83
CA ARG A 182 -1.25 2.30 10.24
C ARG A 182 -1.25 3.81 10.52
N ILE A 183 -1.00 4.63 9.50
CA ILE A 183 -1.11 6.09 9.58
C ILE A 183 -2.58 6.50 9.56
N PHE A 184 -3.37 5.96 8.62
CA PHE A 184 -4.79 6.29 8.45
C PHE A 184 -5.68 5.73 9.55
N PHE A 185 -5.40 4.53 10.05
CA PHE A 185 -6.21 3.88 11.07
C PHE A 185 -5.47 3.80 12.40
N ARG A 186 -6.15 4.18 13.49
CA ARG A 186 -5.60 4.03 14.84
C ARG A 186 -5.54 2.57 15.28
N ARG A 187 -6.52 1.77 14.86
CA ARG A 187 -6.62 0.35 15.19
C ARG A 187 -7.13 -0.40 13.96
N ILE A 188 -6.47 -1.51 13.66
CA ILE A 188 -6.88 -2.46 12.64
C ILE A 188 -7.01 -3.81 13.33
N ALA A 189 -8.18 -4.44 13.24
CA ALA A 189 -8.40 -5.79 13.74
C ALA A 189 -8.64 -6.73 12.55
N VAL A 190 -8.20 -7.98 12.71
CA VAL A 190 -8.45 -9.07 11.75
C VAL A 190 -9.04 -10.22 12.53
N THR A 191 -10.11 -10.84 12.01
CA THR A 191 -10.75 -12.01 12.60
C THR A 191 -11.04 -13.06 11.53
N GLY A 192 -11.05 -14.34 11.89
CA GLY A 192 -11.34 -15.44 10.97
C GLY A 192 -10.20 -15.80 10.01
N SER A 193 -9.00 -15.23 10.16
CA SER A 193 -7.88 -15.47 9.23
C SER A 193 -7.48 -16.94 9.11
N GLU A 194 -7.70 -17.72 10.16
CA GLU A 194 -7.49 -19.17 10.22
C GLU A 194 -8.41 -19.96 9.29
N ARG A 195 -9.54 -19.38 8.88
CA ARG A 195 -10.51 -19.98 7.96
C ARG A 195 -10.08 -19.88 6.50
N VAL A 196 -9.12 -19.01 6.20
CA VAL A 196 -8.60 -18.85 4.83
C VAL A 196 -7.60 -19.97 4.53
N PRO A 197 -7.85 -20.81 3.52
CA PRO A 197 -6.91 -21.88 3.15
C PRO A 197 -5.56 -21.33 2.75
N GLN A 198 -4.49 -21.83 3.37
CA GLN A 198 -3.12 -21.42 3.04
C GLN A 198 -2.68 -21.86 1.64
N THR A 199 -3.25 -22.96 1.14
CA THR A 199 -2.95 -23.57 -0.16
C THR A 199 -4.23 -24.03 -0.86
N GLY A 200 -4.14 -24.18 -2.18
CA GLY A 200 -5.27 -24.58 -3.02
C GLY A 200 -6.06 -23.39 -3.58
N PRO A 201 -6.95 -23.64 -4.55
CA PRO A 201 -7.75 -22.61 -5.21
C PRO A 201 -8.67 -21.89 -4.20
N THR A 202 -8.58 -20.57 -4.14
CA THR A 202 -9.38 -19.77 -3.20
C THR A 202 -9.88 -18.47 -3.82
N ILE A 203 -11.19 -18.24 -3.76
CA ILE A 203 -11.79 -16.95 -4.13
C ILE A 203 -12.19 -16.21 -2.85
N ILE A 204 -11.69 -15.00 -2.65
CA ILE A 204 -12.10 -14.13 -1.54
C ILE A 204 -13.07 -13.09 -2.09
N VAL A 205 -14.29 -13.07 -1.56
CA VAL A 205 -15.34 -12.15 -1.99
C VAL A 205 -15.56 -11.10 -0.91
N LEU A 206 -15.63 -9.82 -1.29
CA LEU A 206 -15.67 -8.70 -0.34
C LEU A 206 -16.75 -7.68 -0.62
N ASN A 207 -17.29 -7.06 0.43
CA ASN A 207 -18.02 -5.80 0.30
C ASN A 207 -17.06 -4.65 -0.07
N HIS A 208 -17.59 -3.58 -0.69
CA HIS A 208 -16.76 -2.47 -1.18
C HIS A 208 -17.11 -1.10 -0.57
N PRO A 209 -16.95 -0.92 0.74
CA PRO A 209 -17.47 0.26 1.44
C PRO A 209 -16.65 1.57 1.29
N ASN A 210 -15.39 1.54 0.85
CA ASN A 210 -14.46 2.68 0.93
C ASN A 210 -13.51 2.81 -0.29
N GLY A 211 -13.86 2.17 -1.42
CA GLY A 211 -13.16 2.32 -2.69
C GLY A 211 -11.70 1.87 -2.62
N LEU A 212 -10.76 2.76 -2.94
CA LEU A 212 -9.34 2.43 -3.12
C LEU A 212 -8.66 1.84 -1.88
N ILE A 213 -9.18 2.10 -0.68
CA ILE A 213 -8.60 1.58 0.56
C ILE A 213 -8.95 0.09 0.75
N ASP A 214 -10.10 -0.38 0.26
CA ASP A 214 -10.58 -1.74 0.51
C ASP A 214 -9.63 -2.84 -0.01
N PRO A 215 -9.10 -2.76 -1.25
CA PRO A 215 -8.13 -3.74 -1.72
C PRO A 215 -6.87 -3.79 -0.86
N LEU A 216 -6.44 -2.66 -0.26
CA LEU A 216 -5.23 -2.62 0.56
C LEU A 216 -5.32 -3.51 1.80
N PHE A 217 -6.52 -3.65 2.39
CA PHE A 217 -6.73 -4.53 3.53
C PHE A 217 -6.42 -5.98 3.18
N ILE A 218 -6.96 -6.49 2.06
CA ILE A 218 -6.66 -7.86 1.61
C ILE A 218 -5.20 -8.00 1.18
N LEU A 219 -4.66 -7.06 0.40
CA LEU A 219 -3.26 -7.10 -0.03
C LEU A 219 -2.27 -7.15 1.15
N CYS A 220 -2.59 -6.47 2.25
CA CYS A 220 -1.72 -6.36 3.40
C CYS A 220 -1.96 -7.44 4.46
N LEU A 221 -3.22 -7.81 4.70
CA LEU A 221 -3.65 -8.56 5.89
C LEU A 221 -4.19 -9.96 5.58
N ALA A 222 -4.44 -10.32 4.33
CA ALA A 222 -4.76 -11.70 4.00
C ALA A 222 -3.58 -12.63 4.35
N PRO A 223 -3.83 -13.84 4.86
CA PRO A 223 -2.78 -14.76 5.30
C PRO A 223 -1.98 -15.36 4.13
N ARG A 224 -2.45 -15.17 2.89
CA ARG A 224 -1.81 -15.64 1.67
C ARG A 224 -1.76 -14.54 0.59
N PRO A 225 -0.87 -14.68 -0.41
CA PRO A 225 -0.89 -13.85 -1.61
C PRO A 225 -2.25 -13.89 -2.33
N VAL A 226 -2.80 -12.72 -2.66
CA VAL A 226 -4.07 -12.58 -3.38
C VAL A 226 -3.87 -11.71 -4.62
N SER A 227 -4.45 -12.15 -5.74
CA SER A 227 -4.54 -11.41 -7.01
C SER A 227 -5.88 -10.71 -7.11
N PHE A 228 -5.93 -9.57 -7.82
CA PHE A 228 -7.17 -8.84 -8.07
C PHE A 228 -7.52 -8.80 -9.55
N LEU A 229 -8.80 -8.65 -9.83
CA LEU A 229 -9.29 -8.26 -11.15
C LEU A 229 -9.21 -6.72 -11.28
N ALA A 230 -8.30 -6.21 -12.11
CA ALA A 230 -8.04 -4.78 -12.29
C ALA A 230 -8.37 -4.31 -13.71
N LYS A 231 -8.87 -3.08 -13.87
CA LYS A 231 -9.19 -2.51 -15.20
C LYS A 231 -7.96 -2.52 -16.12
N ALA A 232 -8.10 -3.00 -17.36
CA ALA A 232 -6.97 -3.12 -18.29
C ALA A 232 -6.19 -1.82 -18.55
N PRO A 233 -6.81 -0.62 -18.64
CA PRO A 233 -6.07 0.64 -18.78
C PRO A 233 -5.06 0.92 -17.66
N LEU A 234 -5.31 0.42 -16.43
CA LEU A 234 -4.40 0.60 -15.29
C LEU A 234 -3.02 -0.02 -15.54
N PHE A 235 -2.95 -1.07 -16.38
CA PHE A 235 -1.69 -1.74 -16.71
C PHE A 235 -0.78 -0.91 -17.62
N ARG A 236 -1.33 0.09 -18.34
CA ARG A 236 -0.58 0.99 -19.24
C ARG A 236 -0.10 2.26 -18.54
N MET A 237 -0.65 2.58 -17.36
CA MET A 237 -0.28 3.80 -16.63
C MET A 237 1.13 3.67 -16.02
N PRO A 238 1.95 4.74 -16.05
CA PRO A 238 3.23 4.75 -15.33
C PRO A 238 2.96 4.59 -13.84
N ILE A 239 3.86 3.90 -13.12
CA ILE A 239 3.77 3.57 -11.68
C ILE A 239 2.62 2.60 -11.34
N ILE A 240 1.36 2.94 -11.63
CA ILE A 240 0.18 2.10 -11.37
C ILE A 240 0.28 0.76 -12.12
N GLY A 241 0.77 0.79 -13.37
CA GLY A 241 1.01 -0.42 -14.16
C GLY A 241 2.05 -1.36 -13.55
N HIS A 242 3.04 -0.82 -12.82
CA HIS A 242 4.02 -1.64 -12.09
C HIS A 242 3.40 -2.22 -10.83
N LEU A 243 2.56 -1.44 -10.15
CA LEU A 243 1.85 -1.86 -8.95
C LEU A 243 0.90 -3.04 -9.22
N VAL A 244 0.03 -2.92 -10.23
CA VAL A 244 -0.94 -3.99 -10.55
C VAL A 244 -0.24 -5.28 -11.00
N ARG A 245 0.91 -5.17 -11.69
CA ARG A 245 1.74 -6.34 -12.05
C ARG A 245 2.43 -6.96 -10.84
N ALA A 246 2.94 -6.15 -9.91
CA ALA A 246 3.60 -6.64 -8.70
C ALA A 246 2.67 -7.43 -7.75
N PHE A 247 1.36 -7.21 -7.86
CA PHE A 247 0.34 -7.93 -7.10
C PHE A 247 -0.35 -9.03 -7.92
N ASP A 248 0.21 -9.42 -9.07
CA ASP A 248 -0.33 -10.46 -9.95
C ASP A 248 -1.80 -10.20 -10.33
N SER A 249 -2.18 -8.93 -10.47
CA SER A 249 -3.55 -8.57 -10.85
C SER A 249 -3.82 -8.97 -12.30
N LEU A 250 -5.03 -9.46 -12.55
CA LEU A 250 -5.48 -9.87 -13.88
C LEU A 250 -6.23 -8.71 -14.54
N PRO A 251 -5.93 -8.38 -15.81
CA PRO A 251 -6.64 -7.35 -16.54
C PRO A 251 -8.09 -7.77 -16.83
N VAL A 252 -9.02 -6.87 -16.54
CA VAL A 252 -10.44 -6.98 -16.92
C VAL A 252 -10.75 -5.95 -17.98
N TYR A 253 -11.38 -6.41 -19.06
CA TYR A 253 -11.93 -5.59 -20.13
C TYR A 253 -13.45 -5.56 -19.94
N ARG A 254 -14.04 -4.39 -19.66
CA ARG A 254 -15.51 -4.25 -19.60
C ARG A 254 -16.02 -3.78 -20.96
N GLN A 255 -17.15 -4.33 -21.41
CA GLN A 255 -17.77 -3.99 -22.70
C GLN A 255 -18.05 -2.48 -22.87
N MET A 256 -18.26 -1.73 -21.79
CA MET A 256 -18.52 -0.28 -21.85
C MET A 256 -17.27 0.58 -22.09
N ASP A 257 -16.06 0.07 -21.80
CA ASP A 257 -14.82 0.86 -21.91
C ASP A 257 -14.20 0.76 -23.33
N GLU A 258 -14.52 -0.29 -24.12
CA GLU A 258 -14.14 -0.45 -25.54
C GLU A 258 -15.24 -1.20 -26.32
N PRO A 259 -16.19 -0.50 -26.99
CA PRO A 259 -17.35 -1.12 -27.68
C PRO A 259 -16.98 -2.05 -28.84
N ALA A 260 -15.75 -1.95 -29.36
CA ALA A 260 -15.29 -2.67 -30.54
C ALA A 260 -14.78 -4.11 -30.26
N GLN A 261 -14.75 -4.58 -29.01
CA GLN A 261 -14.09 -5.84 -28.64
C GLN A 261 -14.94 -6.71 -27.70
N GLY A 262 -16.10 -7.13 -28.17
CA GLY A 262 -17.01 -8.03 -27.45
C GLY A 262 -16.46 -9.43 -27.11
N SER A 263 -15.31 -9.84 -27.67
CA SER A 263 -14.76 -11.21 -27.53
C SER A 263 -13.78 -11.42 -26.35
N ARG A 264 -13.34 -10.36 -25.64
CA ARG A 264 -12.27 -10.47 -24.61
C ARG A 264 -12.74 -10.69 -23.16
N ASN A 265 -14.05 -10.76 -22.91
CA ASN A 265 -14.56 -11.16 -21.59
C ASN A 265 -14.16 -12.60 -21.24
N LEU A 266 -14.15 -13.49 -22.24
CA LEU A 266 -13.73 -14.89 -22.12
C LEU A 266 -12.28 -15.02 -21.65
N ASP A 267 -11.40 -14.08 -22.07
CA ASP A 267 -10.00 -14.05 -21.66
C ASP A 267 -9.83 -13.76 -20.17
N THR A 268 -10.70 -12.93 -19.57
CA THR A 268 -10.64 -12.61 -18.15
C THR A 268 -11.03 -13.81 -17.28
N PHE A 269 -12.10 -14.51 -17.66
CA PHE A 269 -12.51 -15.75 -17.00
C PHE A 269 -11.49 -16.86 -17.21
N ALA A 270 -10.88 -16.96 -18.39
CA ALA A 270 -9.79 -17.90 -18.65
C ALA A 270 -8.55 -17.63 -17.78
N LEU A 271 -8.14 -16.37 -17.62
CA LEU A 271 -7.03 -15.98 -16.74
C LEU A 271 -7.32 -16.28 -15.26
N ALA A 272 -8.54 -15.98 -14.80
CA ALA A 272 -8.96 -16.31 -13.45
C ALA A 272 -8.97 -17.83 -13.22
N ARG A 273 -9.42 -18.61 -14.20
CA ARG A 273 -9.38 -20.07 -14.17
C ARG A 273 -7.96 -20.60 -14.11
N ASP A 274 -7.04 -20.12 -14.94
CA ASP A 274 -5.64 -20.55 -14.93
C ASP A 274 -4.94 -20.22 -13.60
N LEU A 275 -5.18 -19.03 -13.04
CA LEU A 275 -4.67 -18.67 -11.72
C LEU A 275 -5.17 -19.63 -10.63
N LEU A 276 -6.47 -19.91 -10.63
CA LEU A 276 -7.08 -20.79 -9.65
C LEU A 276 -6.64 -22.23 -9.87
N ALA A 277 -6.50 -22.68 -11.12
CA ALA A 277 -6.02 -24.01 -11.53
C ALA A 277 -4.60 -24.31 -11.04
N ARG A 278 -3.77 -23.28 -10.85
CA ARG A 278 -2.43 -23.39 -10.24
C ARG A 278 -2.44 -23.32 -8.71
N GLY A 279 -3.62 -23.37 -8.09
CA GLY A 279 -3.80 -23.24 -6.64
C GLY A 279 -3.68 -21.80 -6.11
N GLY A 280 -3.84 -20.80 -6.98
CA GLY A 280 -3.77 -19.38 -6.63
C GLY A 280 -4.96 -18.86 -5.83
N SER A 281 -4.92 -17.58 -5.46
CA SER A 281 -6.04 -16.90 -4.80
C SER A 281 -6.46 -15.63 -5.55
N LEU A 282 -7.77 -15.49 -5.74
CA LEU A 282 -8.38 -14.34 -6.40
C LEU A 282 -9.28 -13.58 -5.42
N ALA A 283 -9.14 -12.25 -5.33
CA ALA A 283 -10.10 -11.40 -4.66
C ALA A 283 -10.96 -10.59 -5.65
N LEU A 284 -12.24 -10.46 -5.33
CA LEU A 284 -13.20 -9.67 -6.10
C LEU A 284 -14.27 -9.04 -5.21
N PHE A 285 -14.86 -7.95 -5.69
CA PHE A 285 -15.96 -7.24 -5.07
C PHE A 285 -17.25 -7.52 -5.86
N PRO A 286 -18.11 -8.48 -5.46
CA PRO A 286 -19.23 -8.93 -6.28
C PRO A 286 -20.33 -7.86 -6.45
N GLU A 287 -20.36 -6.82 -5.62
CA GLU A 287 -21.24 -5.64 -5.79
C GLU A 287 -20.88 -4.83 -7.06
N GLY A 288 -19.62 -4.88 -7.49
CA GLY A 288 -19.11 -4.23 -8.70
C GLY A 288 -19.01 -2.70 -8.65
N VAL A 289 -19.44 -2.07 -7.55
CA VAL A 289 -19.39 -0.63 -7.26
C VAL A 289 -19.05 -0.42 -5.78
N SER A 290 -18.41 0.71 -5.44
CA SER A 290 -18.19 1.10 -4.05
C SER A 290 -19.34 1.98 -3.54
N HIS A 291 -19.80 1.77 -2.31
CA HIS A 291 -20.91 2.53 -1.72
C HIS A 291 -20.85 2.61 -0.19
N SER A 292 -21.67 3.48 0.40
CA SER A 292 -21.81 3.59 1.86
C SER A 292 -23.17 3.17 2.40
N ASP A 293 -23.96 2.49 1.56
CA ASP A 293 -25.28 2.00 1.91
C ASP A 293 -25.23 1.09 3.16
N PRO A 294 -26.29 1.07 3.98
CA PRO A 294 -26.33 0.37 5.26
C PRO A 294 -26.43 -1.16 5.14
N ARG A 295 -26.48 -1.69 3.91
CA ARG A 295 -26.56 -3.10 3.56
C ARG A 295 -25.81 -3.38 2.26
N LEU A 296 -25.56 -4.65 1.98
CA LEU A 296 -24.98 -5.07 0.70
C LEU A 296 -25.93 -4.71 -0.45
N ARG A 297 -25.35 -4.38 -1.61
CA ARG A 297 -26.10 -4.29 -2.86
C ARG A 297 -26.27 -5.67 -3.50
N PRO A 298 -27.25 -5.87 -4.40
CA PRO A 298 -27.39 -7.10 -5.15
C PRO A 298 -26.07 -7.51 -5.82
N LEU A 299 -25.67 -8.76 -5.62
CA LEU A 299 -24.41 -9.28 -6.11
C LEU A 299 -24.48 -9.63 -7.60
N LYS A 300 -23.37 -9.38 -8.32
CA LYS A 300 -23.18 -9.87 -9.69
C LYS A 300 -22.73 -11.33 -9.67
N THR A 301 -23.14 -12.09 -10.68
CA THR A 301 -22.89 -13.54 -10.79
C THR A 301 -21.45 -13.94 -11.14
N GLY A 302 -20.56 -12.97 -11.41
CA GLY A 302 -19.20 -13.24 -11.91
C GLY A 302 -18.38 -14.15 -10.99
N ALA A 303 -18.51 -14.01 -9.67
CA ALA A 303 -17.82 -14.86 -8.70
C ALA A 303 -18.23 -16.33 -8.80
N ALA A 304 -19.54 -16.58 -8.87
CA ALA A 304 -20.11 -17.91 -9.00
C ALA A 304 -19.77 -18.55 -10.35
N ARG A 305 -19.80 -17.77 -11.45
CA ARG A 305 -19.40 -18.25 -12.78
C ARG A 305 -17.93 -18.67 -12.84
N ILE A 306 -17.02 -17.87 -12.27
CA ILE A 306 -15.59 -18.25 -12.17
C ILE A 306 -15.46 -19.55 -11.37
N ALA A 307 -16.07 -19.59 -10.19
CA ALA A 307 -15.97 -20.71 -9.27
C ALA A 307 -16.45 -22.03 -9.89
N LEU A 308 -17.65 -22.05 -10.47
CA LEU A 308 -18.24 -23.22 -11.11
C LEU A 308 -17.47 -23.62 -12.37
N GLY A 309 -17.02 -22.65 -13.16
CA GLY A 309 -16.21 -22.92 -14.34
C GLY A 309 -14.85 -23.55 -14.02
N VAL A 310 -14.25 -23.22 -12.88
CA VAL A 310 -13.05 -23.91 -12.36
C VAL A 310 -13.40 -25.30 -11.85
N ALA A 311 -14.44 -25.42 -11.02
CA ALA A 311 -14.82 -26.69 -10.42
C ALA A 311 -15.19 -27.75 -11.46
N ALA A 312 -15.92 -27.39 -12.50
CA ALA A 312 -16.30 -28.29 -13.59
C ALA A 312 -15.10 -28.76 -14.43
N ALA A 313 -14.11 -27.89 -14.64
CA ALA A 313 -12.89 -28.25 -15.37
C ALA A 313 -11.98 -29.22 -14.58
N HIS A 314 -12.13 -29.29 -13.26
CA HIS A 314 -11.37 -30.21 -12.40
C HIS A 314 -11.97 -31.62 -12.31
N ASP A 315 -13.27 -31.77 -12.56
CA ASP A 315 -14.00 -33.04 -12.42
C ASP A 315 -14.16 -33.80 -13.75
N ALA A 316 -13.64 -33.25 -14.85
CA ALA A 316 -13.71 -33.88 -16.16
C ALA A 316 -12.78 -35.13 -16.23
N PRO A 317 -13.28 -36.32 -16.64
CA PRO A 317 -12.45 -37.50 -16.80
C PRO A 317 -11.40 -37.29 -17.90
N SER A 318 -10.18 -37.82 -17.68
CA SER A 318 -8.98 -37.62 -18.52
C SER A 318 -9.16 -37.97 -20.00
N ASP A 319 -10.17 -38.78 -20.32
CA ASP A 319 -10.41 -39.35 -21.65
C ASP A 319 -11.62 -38.70 -22.36
N SER A 320 -12.19 -37.64 -21.79
CA SER A 320 -13.19 -36.81 -22.50
C SER A 320 -12.49 -36.10 -23.67
N PRO A 321 -13.13 -35.93 -24.85
CA PRO A 321 -12.54 -35.11 -25.91
C PRO A 321 -12.22 -33.75 -25.31
N THR A 322 -10.93 -33.46 -25.15
CA THR A 322 -10.44 -32.28 -24.45
C THR A 322 -10.96 -31.05 -25.16
N PHE A 323 -12.04 -30.46 -24.64
CA PHE A 323 -12.30 -29.05 -24.88
C PHE A 323 -11.20 -28.30 -24.15
N SER A 324 -10.08 -28.12 -24.85
CA SER A 324 -8.95 -27.36 -24.40
C SER A 324 -9.40 -25.91 -24.28
N LEU A 325 -9.80 -25.52 -23.08
CA LEU A 325 -10.14 -24.13 -22.77
C LEU A 325 -8.95 -23.25 -23.19
N PRO A 326 -9.18 -22.10 -23.85
CA PRO A 326 -8.10 -21.28 -24.38
C PRO A 326 -7.14 -20.87 -23.26
N ARG A 327 -5.89 -21.37 -23.33
CA ARG A 327 -4.80 -20.99 -22.44
C ARG A 327 -4.31 -19.60 -22.82
N SER A 328 -3.94 -18.79 -21.83
CA SER A 328 -3.23 -17.53 -22.10
C SER A 328 -1.90 -17.84 -22.79
N ALA A 329 -1.58 -17.14 -23.88
CA ALA A 329 -0.32 -17.27 -24.62
C ALA A 329 0.94 -16.94 -23.78
N LYS A 330 0.78 -16.53 -22.51
CA LYS A 330 1.87 -16.26 -21.54
C LYS A 330 2.08 -17.35 -20.49
N ALA A 331 1.35 -18.46 -20.56
CA ALA A 331 1.52 -19.57 -19.64
C ALA A 331 2.81 -20.35 -19.96
N GLU A 332 3.78 -20.36 -19.03
CA GLU A 332 4.90 -21.33 -19.07
C GLU A 332 4.36 -22.77 -19.01
N PRO A 333 4.98 -23.74 -19.73
CA PRO A 333 4.52 -25.12 -19.76
C PRO A 333 4.83 -25.86 -18.44
N ASP A 334 3.86 -26.64 -17.99
CA ASP A 334 3.91 -27.77 -17.05
C ASP A 334 4.98 -27.81 -15.96
N THR A 335 4.64 -27.26 -14.79
CA THR A 335 5.12 -27.79 -13.48
C THR A 335 4.09 -27.64 -12.35
N ALA A 336 2.84 -27.23 -12.63
CA ALA A 336 1.86 -26.99 -11.56
C ALA A 336 1.27 -28.34 -11.10
N PRO A 337 1.41 -28.73 -9.82
CA PRO A 337 0.83 -29.97 -9.33
C PRO A 337 -0.70 -29.92 -9.48
N PRO A 338 -1.35 -31.06 -9.78
CA PRO A 338 -2.80 -31.13 -9.86
C PRO A 338 -3.43 -30.65 -8.55
N ILE A 339 -4.52 -29.91 -8.67
CA ILE A 339 -5.26 -29.41 -7.52
C ILE A 339 -5.80 -30.60 -6.74
N SER A 340 -5.25 -30.78 -5.54
CA SER A 340 -5.63 -31.83 -4.60
C SER A 340 -6.77 -31.42 -3.65
N ARG A 341 -7.29 -30.18 -3.76
CA ARG A 341 -8.32 -29.64 -2.85
C ARG A 341 -9.42 -28.91 -3.60
N PRO A 342 -10.69 -29.05 -3.19
CA PRO A 342 -11.81 -28.36 -3.82
C PRO A 342 -11.67 -26.84 -3.69
N LEU A 343 -12.20 -26.11 -4.67
CA LEU A 343 -12.23 -24.64 -4.64
C LEU A 343 -13.08 -24.15 -3.48
N GLN A 344 -12.52 -23.22 -2.71
CA GLN A 344 -13.22 -22.57 -1.61
C GLN A 344 -13.46 -21.09 -1.91
N ILE A 345 -14.66 -20.62 -1.57
CA ILE A 345 -15.00 -19.19 -1.57
C ILE A 345 -15.04 -18.70 -0.12
N ILE A 346 -14.28 -17.67 0.19
CA ILE A 346 -14.23 -17.06 1.53
C ILE A 346 -14.90 -15.69 1.50
N PRO A 347 -16.07 -15.51 2.14
CA PRO A 347 -16.63 -14.20 2.39
C PRO A 347 -15.70 -13.40 3.31
N ALA A 348 -15.39 -12.15 2.96
CA ALA A 348 -14.63 -11.26 3.81
C ALA A 348 -15.30 -9.88 3.91
N GLY A 349 -15.59 -9.47 5.14
CA GLY A 349 -16.27 -8.22 5.43
C GLY A 349 -15.30 -7.16 5.93
N LEU A 350 -15.37 -5.98 5.32
CA LEU A 350 -14.73 -4.76 5.77
C LEU A 350 -15.72 -3.90 6.53
N TYR A 351 -15.36 -3.58 7.76
CA TYR A 351 -16.11 -2.71 8.64
C TYR A 351 -15.24 -1.53 9.09
N TYR A 352 -15.76 -0.32 8.98
CA TYR A 352 -15.10 0.91 9.39
C TYR A 352 -15.95 1.60 10.46
N THR A 353 -15.36 1.98 11.59
CA THR A 353 -16.10 2.66 12.66
C THR A 353 -16.53 4.05 12.23
N ALA A 354 -15.69 4.75 11.46
CA ALA A 354 -15.97 6.07 10.89
C ALA A 354 -15.13 6.26 9.62
N LYS A 355 -15.76 6.12 8.45
CA LYS A 355 -15.07 6.13 7.15
C LYS A 355 -14.39 7.47 6.83
N GLY A 356 -15.07 8.58 7.14
CA GLY A 356 -14.59 9.94 6.86
C GLY A 356 -13.62 10.52 7.90
N THR A 357 -13.33 9.79 8.97
CA THR A 357 -12.54 10.29 10.10
C THR A 357 -11.14 9.71 10.06
N PHE A 358 -10.12 10.58 9.99
CA PHE A 358 -8.74 10.17 10.13
C PHE A 358 -8.49 9.54 11.51
N ARG A 359 -7.64 8.51 11.58
CA ARG A 359 -7.37 7.72 12.79
C ARG A 359 -8.60 7.00 13.36
N SER A 360 -9.58 6.66 12.53
CA SER A 360 -10.66 5.75 12.90
C SER A 360 -10.17 4.29 13.04
N ALA A 361 -11.10 3.36 13.28
CA ALA A 361 -10.83 1.94 13.39
C ALA A 361 -11.41 1.17 12.20
N ALA A 362 -10.75 0.09 11.81
CA ALA A 362 -11.20 -0.80 10.76
C ALA A 362 -11.04 -2.28 11.16
N LEU A 363 -11.99 -3.11 10.73
CA LEU A 363 -12.04 -4.54 10.96
C LEU A 363 -12.13 -5.24 9.61
N LEU A 364 -11.29 -6.25 9.41
CA LEU A 364 -11.40 -7.23 8.34
C LEU A 364 -11.78 -8.58 8.96
N GLY A 365 -12.97 -9.08 8.64
CA GLY A 365 -13.43 -10.39 9.12
C GLY A 365 -13.58 -11.39 7.98
N PHE A 366 -13.05 -12.59 8.16
CA PHE A 366 -13.25 -13.71 7.23
C PHE A 366 -14.35 -14.66 7.76
N GLY A 367 -15.29 -14.99 6.89
CA GLY A 367 -16.46 -15.82 7.18
C GLY A 367 -16.20 -17.31 7.03
N GLU A 368 -17.26 -18.11 7.13
CA GLU A 368 -17.17 -19.54 6.90
C GLU A 368 -16.84 -19.85 5.42
N PRO A 369 -15.92 -20.79 5.15
CA PRO A 369 -15.62 -21.21 3.78
C PRO A 369 -16.82 -21.86 3.09
N ILE A 370 -17.10 -21.42 1.87
CA ILE A 370 -18.13 -22.00 1.00
C ILE A 370 -17.41 -22.94 0.01
N THR A 371 -17.54 -24.25 0.24
CA THR A 371 -17.06 -25.25 -0.72
C THR A 371 -17.95 -25.25 -1.96
N VAL A 372 -17.29 -25.17 -3.13
CA VAL A 372 -17.96 -25.16 -4.43
C VAL A 372 -18.12 -26.60 -4.91
N VAL A 373 -19.36 -26.99 -5.16
CA VAL A 373 -19.70 -28.30 -5.72
C VAL A 373 -19.62 -28.21 -7.24
N PRO A 374 -18.91 -29.12 -7.92
CA PRO A 374 -18.88 -29.16 -9.38
C PRO A 374 -20.29 -29.29 -9.96
N SER A 375 -20.52 -28.65 -11.11
CA SER A 375 -21.79 -28.70 -11.84
C SER A 375 -21.51 -28.80 -13.34
N PRO A 376 -22.34 -29.52 -14.11
CA PRO A 376 -22.16 -29.61 -15.56
C PRO A 376 -22.14 -28.22 -16.23
N LEU A 377 -21.31 -28.10 -17.27
CA LEU A 377 -21.29 -26.91 -18.13
C LEU A 377 -22.35 -27.04 -19.22
N GLY A 378 -22.90 -25.89 -19.64
CA GLY A 378 -23.78 -25.80 -20.80
C GLY A 378 -23.02 -26.03 -22.13
N PRO A 379 -23.74 -26.08 -23.25
CA PRO A 379 -23.16 -26.29 -24.59
C PRO A 379 -22.15 -25.21 -25.01
N ASP A 380 -22.25 -24.02 -24.42
CA ASP A 380 -21.36 -22.88 -24.61
C ASP A 380 -20.10 -22.92 -23.71
N GLY A 381 -19.94 -23.96 -22.89
CA GLY A 381 -18.84 -24.11 -21.95
C GLY A 381 -18.96 -23.21 -20.71
N GLU A 382 -20.13 -22.60 -20.48
CA GLU A 382 -20.41 -21.77 -19.32
C GLU A 382 -21.26 -22.53 -18.27
N PRO A 383 -21.15 -22.18 -16.98
CA PRO A 383 -21.98 -22.81 -15.94
C PRO A 383 -23.47 -22.53 -16.15
N LEU A 384 -24.30 -23.53 -15.85
CA LEU A 384 -25.76 -23.41 -15.93
C LEU A 384 -26.30 -22.32 -14.99
N ARG A 385 -27.40 -21.69 -15.40
CA ARG A 385 -27.98 -20.54 -14.71
C ARG A 385 -28.39 -20.82 -13.26
N GLU A 386 -29.09 -21.92 -13.02
CA GLU A 386 -29.62 -22.26 -11.69
C GLU A 386 -28.50 -22.50 -10.65
N PRO A 387 -27.45 -23.31 -10.92
CA PRO A 387 -26.29 -23.43 -10.04
C PRO A 387 -25.57 -22.09 -9.78
N VAL A 388 -25.50 -21.21 -10.78
CA VAL A 388 -24.90 -19.87 -10.64
C VAL A 388 -25.73 -19.01 -9.69
N GLU A 389 -27.05 -19.00 -9.83
CA GLU A 389 -27.96 -18.25 -8.96
C GLU A 389 -27.90 -18.79 -7.52
N GLU A 390 -27.91 -20.11 -7.33
CA GLU A 390 -27.81 -20.74 -6.02
C GLU A 390 -26.49 -20.39 -5.31
N LEU A 391 -25.36 -20.54 -6.01
CA LEU A 391 -24.05 -20.20 -5.46
C LEU A 391 -23.91 -18.71 -5.19
N THR A 392 -24.46 -17.84 -6.05
CA THR A 392 -24.50 -16.39 -5.81
C THR A 392 -25.27 -16.08 -4.53
N GLY A 393 -26.42 -16.72 -4.31
CA GLY A 393 -27.20 -16.57 -3.07
C GLY A 393 -26.47 -17.07 -1.82
N ARG A 394 -25.70 -18.18 -1.93
CA ARG A 394 -24.83 -18.65 -0.83
C ARG A 394 -23.72 -17.64 -0.51
N ILE A 395 -23.10 -17.06 -1.54
CA ILE A 395 -22.09 -16.01 -1.39
C ILE A 395 -22.68 -14.76 -0.72
N GLU A 396 -23.88 -14.33 -1.13
CA GLU A 396 -24.57 -13.19 -0.56
C GLU A 396 -24.87 -13.39 0.94
N ARG A 397 -25.40 -14.56 1.31
CA ARG A 397 -25.61 -14.92 2.73
C ARG A 397 -24.30 -14.92 3.51
N GLY A 398 -23.24 -15.54 2.97
CA GLY A 398 -21.93 -15.56 3.62
C GLY A 398 -21.34 -14.16 3.81
N LEU A 399 -21.50 -13.26 2.83
CA LEU A 399 -21.06 -11.87 2.94
C LEU A 399 -21.90 -11.08 3.95
N ALA A 400 -23.22 -11.32 3.99
CA ALA A 400 -24.11 -10.71 4.97
C ALA A 400 -23.74 -11.10 6.41
N GLU A 401 -23.20 -12.31 6.62
CA GLU A 401 -22.72 -12.77 7.93
C GLU A 401 -21.44 -12.10 8.40
N VAL A 402 -20.64 -11.50 7.52
CA VAL A 402 -19.40 -10.80 7.89
C VAL A 402 -19.51 -9.28 7.78
N THR A 403 -20.72 -8.76 7.54
CA THR A 403 -20.99 -7.33 7.39
C THR A 403 -22.14 -6.87 8.28
N LEU A 404 -22.34 -5.55 8.41
CA LEU A 404 -23.54 -5.00 9.05
C LEU A 404 -24.65 -4.88 8.00
N GLN A 405 -25.83 -5.35 8.35
CA GLN A 405 -27.02 -5.31 7.49
C GLN A 405 -28.11 -4.52 8.20
N ALA A 406 -28.39 -3.31 7.70
CA ALA A 406 -29.52 -2.51 8.16
C ALA A 406 -30.30 -1.95 6.95
N GLU A 407 -31.60 -1.78 7.13
CA GLU A 407 -32.47 -1.24 6.07
C GLU A 407 -32.19 0.23 5.79
N HIS A 408 -31.92 0.99 6.85
CA HIS A 408 -31.74 2.44 6.82
C HIS A 408 -30.48 2.87 7.58
N VAL A 409 -29.93 4.02 7.21
CA VAL A 409 -28.71 4.57 7.84
C VAL A 409 -29.01 4.98 9.29
N GLU A 410 -30.22 5.46 9.54
CA GLU A 410 -30.76 5.82 10.84
C GLU A 410 -30.74 4.63 11.80
N THR A 411 -31.05 3.42 11.30
CA THR A 411 -30.95 2.19 12.09
C THR A 411 -29.51 1.94 12.53
N LEU A 412 -28.51 2.09 11.64
CA LEU A 412 -27.10 1.94 12.04
C LEU A 412 -26.69 2.97 13.09
N SER A 413 -27.14 4.22 12.94
CA SER A 413 -26.89 5.29 13.93
C SER A 413 -27.52 4.94 15.28
N PHE A 414 -28.78 4.50 15.31
CA PHE A 414 -29.44 4.05 16.53
C PHE A 414 -28.68 2.90 17.22
N ILE A 415 -28.27 1.90 16.45
CA ILE A 415 -27.54 0.74 16.98
C ILE A 415 -26.18 1.14 17.54
N ALA A 416 -25.46 2.05 16.87
CA ALA A 416 -24.19 2.57 17.37
C ALA A 416 -24.36 3.34 18.70
N ARG A 417 -25.46 4.07 18.87
CA ARG A 417 -25.81 4.76 20.13
C ARG A 417 -26.13 3.77 21.24
N ALA A 418 -27.02 2.81 20.98
CA ALA A 418 -27.38 1.76 21.92
C ALA A 418 -26.14 0.96 22.38
N GLU A 419 -25.27 0.59 21.44
CA GLU A 419 -24.04 -0.13 21.73
C GLU A 419 -23.11 0.68 22.63
N ARG A 420 -22.93 1.98 22.36
CA ARG A 420 -22.10 2.86 23.19
C ARG A 420 -22.59 2.93 24.64
N ILE A 421 -23.91 3.02 24.85
CA ILE A 421 -24.52 3.03 26.18
C ILE A 421 -24.26 1.70 26.89
N PHE A 422 -24.52 0.58 26.22
CA PHE A 422 -24.33 -0.76 26.78
C PHE A 422 -22.85 -1.04 27.13
N SER A 423 -21.94 -0.67 26.24
CA SER A 423 -20.49 -0.82 26.41
C SER A 423 -19.89 0.13 27.47
N ALA A 424 -20.59 1.21 27.84
CA ALA A 424 -20.17 2.09 28.93
C ALA A 424 -20.50 1.50 30.30
N VAL A 425 -21.63 0.79 30.42
CA VAL A 425 -22.08 0.16 31.67
C VAL A 425 -21.35 -1.17 31.93
N SER A 426 -20.87 -1.84 30.88
CA SER A 426 -20.08 -3.07 30.99
C SER A 426 -18.58 -2.74 30.97
N ASP A 427 -17.78 -3.35 31.86
CA ASP A 427 -16.31 -3.24 31.91
C ASP A 427 -15.57 -3.74 30.63
N ALA A 428 -16.31 -4.00 29.55
CA ALA A 428 -15.87 -4.54 28.28
C ALA A 428 -14.95 -3.60 27.47
N SER A 429 -14.93 -2.30 27.79
CA SER A 429 -14.16 -1.29 27.05
C SER A 429 -12.63 -1.38 27.21
N ALA A 430 -12.13 -2.20 28.16
CA ALA A 430 -10.71 -2.31 28.49
C ALA A 430 -9.94 -3.43 27.73
N GLN A 431 -10.57 -4.23 26.87
CA GLN A 431 -9.95 -5.43 26.30
C GLN A 431 -9.27 -5.24 24.91
N PRO A 432 -8.20 -6.00 24.60
CA PRO A 432 -7.49 -5.96 23.30
C PRO A 432 -8.35 -6.28 22.06
N HIS A 433 -9.47 -7.00 22.23
CA HIS A 433 -10.40 -7.39 21.16
C HIS A 433 -11.63 -6.47 21.03
N ALA A 434 -11.60 -5.27 21.64
CA ALA A 434 -12.75 -4.38 21.72
C ALA A 434 -13.45 -4.09 20.38
N LEU A 435 -12.71 -3.99 19.26
CA LEU A 435 -13.32 -3.71 17.95
C LEU A 435 -14.10 -4.90 17.37
N ILE A 436 -13.63 -6.14 17.59
CA ILE A 436 -14.33 -7.34 17.17
C ILE A 436 -15.60 -7.51 18.04
N GLY A 437 -15.46 -7.29 19.35
CA GLY A 437 -16.59 -7.31 20.28
C GLY A 437 -17.65 -6.24 19.96
N GLU A 438 -17.22 -5.01 19.65
CA GLU A 438 -18.09 -3.93 19.19
C GLU A 438 -18.87 -4.34 17.94
N PHE A 439 -18.18 -4.88 16.93
CA PHE A 439 -18.82 -5.34 15.69
C PHE A 439 -19.84 -6.45 15.93
N GLU A 440 -19.49 -7.48 16.70
CA GLU A 440 -20.40 -8.58 17.02
C GLU A 440 -21.60 -8.11 17.86
N LEU A 441 -21.39 -7.19 18.81
CA LEU A 441 -22.47 -6.61 19.60
C LEU A 441 -23.44 -5.82 18.72
N ARG A 442 -22.93 -5.00 17.79
CA ARG A 442 -23.78 -4.29 16.81
C ARG A 442 -24.57 -5.25 15.93
N ARG A 443 -23.98 -6.35 15.48
CA ARG A 443 -24.70 -7.40 14.74
C ARG A 443 -25.82 -8.04 15.56
N ARG A 444 -25.60 -8.27 16.86
CA ARG A 444 -26.63 -8.79 17.77
C ARG A 444 -27.74 -7.76 17.98
N PHE A 445 -27.39 -6.49 18.13
CA PHE A 445 -28.37 -5.41 18.26
C PHE A 445 -29.21 -5.25 16.99
N LEU A 446 -28.61 -5.33 15.80
CA LEU A 446 -29.35 -5.30 14.53
C LEU A 446 -30.34 -6.46 14.42
N ARG A 447 -29.93 -7.68 14.80
CA ARG A 447 -30.83 -8.83 14.87
C ARG A 447 -31.98 -8.61 15.86
N GLY A 448 -31.70 -8.06 17.04
CA GLY A 448 -32.70 -7.69 18.03
C GLY A 448 -33.65 -6.59 17.57
N TYR A 449 -33.13 -5.59 16.85
CA TYR A 449 -33.91 -4.50 16.25
C TYR A 449 -34.91 -5.04 15.24
N ALA A 450 -34.45 -5.88 14.31
CA ALA A 450 -35.32 -6.52 13.32
C ALA A 450 -36.41 -7.37 13.98
N HIS A 451 -36.05 -8.12 15.03
CA HIS A 451 -36.99 -8.92 15.81
C HIS A 451 -38.05 -8.07 16.54
N LEU A 452 -37.64 -7.01 17.24
CA LEU A 452 -38.56 -6.11 17.94
C LEU A 452 -39.44 -5.32 16.98
N ARG A 453 -38.90 -4.89 15.84
CA ARG A 453 -39.69 -4.21 14.80
C ARG A 453 -40.81 -5.10 14.26
N ALA A 454 -40.54 -6.41 14.10
CA ALA A 454 -41.52 -7.36 13.61
C ALA A 454 -42.55 -7.78 14.68
N GLN A 455 -42.14 -7.91 15.95
CA GLN A 455 -42.99 -8.52 16.99
C GLN A 455 -43.54 -7.56 18.04
N ALA A 456 -42.86 -6.43 18.30
CA ALA A 456 -43.23 -5.48 19.34
C ALA A 456 -42.82 -4.03 18.96
N PRO A 457 -43.39 -3.46 17.89
CA PRO A 457 -42.99 -2.14 17.37
C PRO A 457 -43.17 -1.01 18.40
N GLU A 458 -44.20 -1.09 19.25
CA GLU A 458 -44.41 -0.10 20.32
C GLU A 458 -43.27 -0.10 21.35
N ARG A 459 -42.77 -1.30 21.70
CA ARG A 459 -41.64 -1.44 22.61
C ARG A 459 -40.36 -0.91 21.98
N LEU A 460 -40.19 -1.09 20.67
CA LEU A 460 -39.07 -0.51 19.93
C LEU A 460 -39.13 1.01 19.93
N ALA A 461 -40.29 1.60 19.59
CA ALA A 461 -40.49 3.05 19.60
C ALA A 461 -40.25 3.65 21.00
N ALA A 462 -40.70 2.98 22.06
CA ALA A 462 -40.43 3.40 23.44
C ALA A 462 -38.93 3.35 23.78
N LEU A 463 -38.20 2.36 23.26
CA LEU A 463 -36.75 2.24 23.45
C LEU A 463 -36.00 3.32 22.67
N GLU A 464 -36.40 3.61 21.44
CA GLU A 464 -35.86 4.71 20.63
C GLU A 464 -36.03 6.05 21.35
N ALA A 465 -37.26 6.38 21.78
CA ALA A 465 -37.54 7.59 22.54
C ALA A 465 -36.76 7.69 23.86
N LYS A 466 -36.51 6.56 24.53
CA LYS A 466 -35.73 6.53 25.77
C LYS A 466 -34.25 6.82 25.53
N ILE A 467 -33.67 6.27 24.46
CA ILE A 467 -32.27 6.53 24.08
C ILE A 467 -32.11 7.99 23.63
N ASP A 468 -33.03 8.51 22.82
CA ASP A 468 -32.99 9.91 22.37
C ASP A 468 -33.08 10.88 23.56
N ARG A 469 -33.97 10.60 24.54
CA ARG A 469 -34.05 11.39 25.77
C ARG A 469 -32.76 11.33 26.58
N TYR A 470 -32.19 10.13 26.75
CA TYR A 470 -30.95 9.95 27.48
C TYR A 470 -29.79 10.74 26.86
N GLU A 471 -29.67 10.75 25.52
CA GLU A 471 -28.64 11.56 24.84
C GLU A 471 -28.89 13.06 25.00
N ALA A 472 -30.15 13.51 24.87
CA ALA A 472 -30.49 14.90 25.11
C ALA A 472 -30.13 15.34 26.54
N ASP A 473 -30.44 14.52 27.55
CA ASP A 473 -30.10 14.80 28.95
C ASP A 473 -28.59 14.91 29.17
N LEU A 474 -27.80 14.02 28.53
CA LEU A 474 -26.33 14.08 28.57
C LEU A 474 -25.78 15.36 27.91
N GLU A 475 -26.32 15.74 26.75
CA GLU A 475 -25.92 16.96 26.05
C GLU A 475 -26.23 18.21 26.88
N HIS A 476 -27.43 18.30 27.47
CA HIS A 476 -27.79 19.40 28.36
C HIS A 476 -26.90 19.47 29.61
N ALA A 477 -26.51 18.31 30.14
CA ALA A 477 -25.60 18.22 31.29
C ALA A 477 -24.11 18.46 30.91
N GLY A 478 -23.77 18.52 29.62
CA GLY A 478 -22.38 18.59 29.15
C GLY A 478 -21.57 17.33 29.49
N LEU A 479 -22.24 16.19 29.71
CA LEU A 479 -21.61 14.94 30.14
C LEU A 479 -21.37 14.01 28.96
N ASN A 480 -20.22 13.33 28.96
CA ASN A 480 -19.99 12.22 28.04
C ASN A 480 -20.67 10.95 28.60
N PRO A 481 -21.26 10.06 27.77
CA PRO A 481 -21.80 8.78 28.25
C PRO A 481 -20.85 7.99 29.16
N ARG A 482 -19.54 8.06 28.90
CA ARG A 482 -18.52 7.40 29.74
C ARG A 482 -18.37 8.00 31.14
N ALA A 483 -18.73 9.26 31.34
CA ALA A 483 -18.68 9.93 32.63
C ALA A 483 -19.75 9.43 33.62
N THR A 484 -20.73 8.66 33.13
CA THR A 484 -21.80 8.07 33.96
C THR A 484 -21.48 6.66 34.47
N ALA A 485 -20.39 6.05 33.99
CA ALA A 485 -19.92 4.76 34.46
C ALA A 485 -19.00 4.95 35.70
N PRO A 486 -19.14 4.16 36.77
CA PRO A 486 -18.26 4.25 37.93
C PRO A 486 -16.83 3.81 37.54
N GLU A 487 -15.93 4.76 37.30
CA GLU A 487 -14.52 4.45 37.00
C GLU A 487 -13.81 3.99 38.28
N ALA A 488 -13.63 2.67 38.45
CA ALA A 488 -12.65 2.14 39.38
C ALA A 488 -11.24 2.31 38.77
N PHE A 489 -10.63 3.48 38.95
CA PHE A 489 -9.27 3.73 38.49
C PHE A 489 -8.28 2.74 39.10
N ARG A 490 -7.71 1.87 38.26
CA ARG A 490 -6.61 1.00 38.66
C ARG A 490 -5.30 1.80 38.61
N TRP A 491 -4.87 2.31 39.76
CA TRP A 491 -3.63 3.09 39.93
C TRP A 491 -2.40 2.56 39.18
N PRO A 492 -2.12 1.24 39.10
CA PRO A 492 -0.97 0.73 38.35
C PRO A 492 -1.05 1.02 36.83
N VAL A 493 -2.25 1.01 36.26
CA VAL A 493 -2.47 1.32 34.83
C VAL A 493 -2.24 2.80 34.58
N VAL A 494 -2.74 3.66 35.48
CA VAL A 494 -2.54 5.11 35.43
C VAL A 494 -1.06 5.45 35.53
N ILE A 495 -0.35 4.91 36.53
CA ILE A 495 1.09 5.14 36.72
C ILE A 495 1.87 4.69 35.48
N ARG A 496 1.61 3.49 34.94
CA ARG A 496 2.28 3.00 33.73
C ARG A 496 1.99 3.89 32.52
N TYR A 497 0.75 4.34 32.37
CA TYR A 497 0.34 5.23 31.28
C TYR A 497 1.04 6.60 31.40
N VAL A 498 1.04 7.21 32.59
CA VAL A 498 1.72 8.48 32.85
C VAL A 498 3.22 8.35 32.60
N ALA A 499 3.88 7.32 33.15
CA ALA A 499 5.31 7.10 32.94
C ALA A 499 5.66 6.92 31.45
N LYS A 500 4.88 6.11 30.72
CA LYS A 500 5.06 5.92 29.27
C LYS A 500 4.91 7.24 28.50
N ASN A 501 3.88 8.03 28.80
CA ASN A 501 3.64 9.28 28.09
C ASN A 501 4.64 10.37 28.46
N LEU A 502 5.10 10.43 29.71
CA LEU A 502 6.19 11.33 30.12
C LEU A 502 7.49 10.97 29.41
N PHE A 503 7.80 9.67 29.29
CA PHE A 503 8.97 9.21 28.51
C PHE A 503 8.85 9.58 27.04
N LEU A 504 7.71 9.27 26.40
CA LEU A 504 7.45 9.64 25.00
C LEU A 504 7.51 11.16 24.78
N PHE A 505 6.95 11.94 25.71
CA PHE A 505 7.04 13.39 25.69
C PHE A 505 8.49 13.85 25.77
N ALA A 506 9.29 13.34 26.72
CA ALA A 506 10.70 13.71 26.85
C ALA A 506 11.52 13.39 25.60
N VAL A 507 11.23 12.26 24.92
CA VAL A 507 11.93 11.86 23.69
C VAL A 507 11.46 12.66 22.47
N LEU A 508 10.17 12.94 22.35
CA LEU A 508 9.59 13.62 21.18
C LEU A 508 9.59 15.14 21.29
N MET A 509 9.72 15.70 22.49
CA MET A 509 9.70 17.14 22.73
C MET A 509 10.89 17.87 22.06
N PRO A 510 12.15 17.40 22.12
CA PRO A 510 13.26 18.07 21.43
C PRO A 510 13.07 18.24 19.90
N PRO A 511 12.73 17.18 19.12
CA PRO A 511 12.44 17.36 17.70
C PRO A 511 11.15 18.15 17.44
N ALA A 512 10.14 18.07 18.31
CA ALA A 512 8.93 18.87 18.18
C ALA A 512 9.20 20.37 18.40
N VAL A 513 10.04 20.73 19.37
CA VAL A 513 10.48 22.11 19.62
C VAL A 513 11.32 22.61 18.45
N LEU A 514 12.22 21.78 17.91
CA LEU A 514 12.99 22.14 16.72
C LEU A 514 12.07 22.40 15.52
N GLY A 515 11.09 21.52 15.29
CA GLY A 515 10.08 21.71 14.26
C GLY A 515 9.25 22.98 14.48
N TRP A 516 8.82 23.23 15.71
CA TRP A 516 8.11 24.45 16.07
C TRP A 516 8.97 25.70 15.78
N LEU A 517 10.24 25.72 16.20
CA LEU A 517 11.16 26.84 15.95
C LEU A 517 11.38 27.09 14.45
N ILE A 518 11.49 26.03 13.64
CA ILE A 518 11.65 26.12 12.18
C ILE A 518 10.39 26.68 11.52
N HIS A 519 9.20 26.24 11.96
CA HIS A 519 7.93 26.62 11.33
C HIS A 519 7.27 27.86 11.94
N TYR A 520 7.71 28.31 13.12
CA TYR A 520 7.15 29.46 13.83
C TYR A 520 7.24 30.77 13.03
N PRO A 521 8.35 31.09 12.33
CA PRO A 521 8.42 32.28 11.48
C PRO A 521 7.39 32.25 10.35
N ALA A 522 7.24 31.11 9.68
CA ALA A 522 6.25 30.94 8.61
C ALA A 522 4.81 31.08 9.13
N TYR A 523 4.52 30.51 10.30
CA TYR A 523 3.23 30.65 10.97
C TYR A 523 2.94 32.10 11.40
N ARG A 524 3.95 32.84 11.90
CA ARG A 524 3.78 34.25 12.26
C ARG A 524 3.63 35.15 11.03
N MET A 525 4.32 34.84 9.94
CA MET A 525 4.18 35.55 8.67
C MET A 525 2.77 35.39 8.09
N SER A 526 2.19 34.19 8.09
CA SER A 526 0.80 34.01 7.62
C SER A 526 -0.20 34.84 8.43
N GLY A 527 -0.03 34.90 9.76
CA GLY A 527 -0.85 35.75 10.64
C GLY A 527 -0.60 37.26 10.49
N PHE A 528 0.60 37.67 10.04
CA PHE A 528 0.90 39.06 9.70
C PHE A 528 0.23 39.44 8.38
N PHE A 529 0.41 38.65 7.32
CA PHE A 529 -0.26 38.90 6.04
C PHE A 529 -1.77 38.90 6.18
N PHE A 530 -2.35 37.95 6.93
CA PHE A 530 -3.80 37.91 7.14
C PHE A 530 -4.33 39.18 7.85
N ARG A 531 -3.62 39.72 8.84
CA ARG A 531 -4.00 40.97 9.51
C ARG A 531 -3.80 42.21 8.64
N SER A 532 -2.73 42.24 7.84
CA SER A 532 -2.44 43.33 6.91
C SER A 532 -3.45 43.41 5.76
N PHE A 533 -3.99 42.27 5.30
CA PHE A 533 -5.04 42.22 4.28
C PHE A 533 -6.44 42.58 4.84
N VAL A 534 -6.72 42.29 6.12
CA VAL A 534 -8.01 42.64 6.75
C VAL A 534 -8.07 44.11 7.17
N LYS A 535 -6.95 44.76 7.51
CA LYS A 535 -6.90 46.21 7.80
C LYS A 535 -6.86 47.10 6.55
N GLY A 536 -6.78 46.53 5.35
CA GLY A 536 -6.76 47.26 4.07
C GLY A 536 -8.14 47.48 3.42
N ARG A 537 -9.24 47.21 4.13
CA ARG A 537 -10.62 47.47 3.69
C ARG A 537 -11.47 48.16 4.77
N GLY A 538 -10.92 49.20 5.38
CA GLY A 538 -11.65 50.15 6.22
C GLY A 538 -11.32 51.56 5.76
#